data_AF-A0A419DFJ8-F1
#
_entry.id   AF-A0A419DFJ8-F1
#
_cell.length_a   1.000
_cell.length_b   1.000
_cell.length_c   1.000
_cell.angle_alpha   90.00
_cell.angle_beta   90.00
_cell.angle_gamma   90.00
#
_symmetry.space_group_name_H-M   'P 1'
#
loop_
_entity.id
_entity.type
_entity.pdbx_description
1 polymer ?
#
loop_
_entity_poly.entity_id
_entity_poly.type
_entity_poly.pdbx_seq_one_letter_code
_entity_poly.pdbx_strand_id
1 'polypeptide(L)'
;MLTFENNGIVPQGLELKKIIESYGWTLYDVTPTFQDSSFTYENMEKDGSAMEFRVSGHYMFTPIPESGQSLREAYAVTMGVGPVLYIENPNETERWLGVELYMTHTFAVFSRMMFATRGVVLSSPRINEDIIPDWVAMPYDTVVETFQRHFRIVSQVDFTAEVLMSNMRSALENNRN
;
A
#
# COMPACT_ATOMS: atom_id res chain seq x y z
N MET A 1 -13.09 -18.96 11.90
CA MET A 1 -12.12 -18.26 12.77
C MET A 1 -10.77 -18.87 12.50
N LEU A 2 -9.89 -18.20 11.76
CA LEU A 2 -8.52 -18.68 11.54
C LEU A 2 -7.75 -18.45 12.84
N THR A 3 -7.41 -19.52 13.54
CA THR A 3 -6.52 -19.47 14.70
C THR A 3 -5.09 -19.35 14.19
N PHE A 4 -4.42 -18.23 14.48
CA PHE A 4 -3.01 -18.03 14.18
C PHE A 4 -2.16 -18.87 15.15
N GLU A 5 -2.07 -20.18 14.91
CA GLU A 5 -1.34 -21.12 15.78
C GLU A 5 0.19 -21.08 15.59
N ASN A 6 0.73 -20.19 14.74
CA ASN A 6 2.16 -20.07 14.47
C ASN A 6 2.68 -18.67 14.79
N ASN A 7 3.22 -18.43 16.00
CA ASN A 7 4.05 -17.27 16.38
C ASN A 7 3.59 -15.86 15.94
N GLY A 8 2.32 -15.69 15.57
CA GLY A 8 1.82 -14.48 14.91
C GLY A 8 2.26 -14.29 13.45
N ILE A 9 2.88 -15.28 12.77
CA ILE A 9 3.26 -15.18 11.35
C ILE A 9 2.03 -15.30 10.45
N VAL A 10 1.96 -14.48 9.41
CA VAL A 10 0.86 -14.45 8.44
C VAL A 10 1.15 -15.39 7.27
N PRO A 11 0.35 -16.44 7.05
CA PRO A 11 0.59 -17.42 5.98
C PRO A 11 0.61 -16.82 4.56
N GLN A 12 -0.24 -15.82 4.30
CA GLN A 12 -0.35 -15.13 3.02
C GLN A 12 0.85 -14.22 2.72
N GLY A 13 1.64 -13.88 3.74
CA GLY A 13 2.68 -12.86 3.63
C GLY A 13 3.73 -13.16 2.57
N LEU A 14 4.18 -14.41 2.46
CA LEU A 14 5.18 -14.80 1.45
C LEU A 14 4.66 -14.64 0.02
N GLU A 15 3.39 -14.97 -0.23
CA GLU A 15 2.80 -14.85 -1.56
C GLU A 15 2.56 -13.39 -1.93
N LEU A 16 2.10 -12.57 -0.97
CA LEU A 16 1.98 -11.13 -1.15
C LEU A 16 3.33 -10.50 -1.48
N LYS A 17 4.41 -10.89 -0.78
CA LYS A 17 5.77 -10.40 -1.07
C LYS A 17 6.18 -10.71 -2.51
N LYS A 18 5.97 -11.94 -2.99
CA LYS A 18 6.30 -12.27 -4.40
C LYS A 18 5.55 -11.41 -5.39
N ILE A 19 4.26 -11.16 -5.17
CA ILE A 19 3.46 -10.30 -6.04
C ILE A 19 4.07 -8.89 -6.04
N ILE A 20 4.32 -8.31 -4.87
CA ILE A 20 4.88 -6.96 -4.74
C ILE A 20 6.26 -6.86 -5.42
N GLU A 21 7.12 -7.86 -5.22
CA GLU A 21 8.47 -7.94 -5.81
C GLU A 21 8.45 -8.13 -7.32
N SER A 22 7.43 -8.79 -7.86
CA SER A 22 7.25 -8.89 -9.31
C SER A 22 7.02 -7.54 -10.00
N TYR A 23 6.63 -6.51 -9.22
CA TYR A 23 6.47 -5.13 -9.69
C TYR A 23 7.67 -4.23 -9.36
N GLY A 24 8.79 -4.79 -8.86
CA GLY A 24 9.98 -4.01 -8.51
C GLY A 24 9.87 -3.26 -7.16
N TRP A 25 8.93 -3.65 -6.32
CA TRP A 25 8.74 -3.10 -4.96
C TRP A 25 8.97 -4.16 -3.91
N THR A 26 9.20 -3.76 -2.66
CA THR A 26 9.29 -4.68 -1.52
C THR A 26 8.76 -4.01 -0.26
N LEU A 27 8.81 -4.74 0.85
CA LEU A 27 8.35 -4.31 2.16
C LEU A 27 9.48 -4.37 3.17
N TYR A 28 9.63 -3.31 3.96
CA TYR A 28 10.53 -3.24 5.11
C TYR A 28 9.72 -3.15 6.40
N ASP A 29 10.16 -3.85 7.44
CA ASP A 29 9.51 -3.82 8.76
C ASP A 29 9.81 -2.48 9.45
N VAL A 30 8.75 -1.74 9.75
CA VAL A 30 8.80 -0.44 10.43
C VAL A 30 8.07 -0.46 11.77
N THR A 31 7.70 -1.66 12.24
CA THR A 31 7.01 -1.88 13.51
C THR A 31 7.78 -1.31 14.70
N PRO A 32 9.10 -1.55 14.85
CA PRO A 32 9.84 -1.07 16.03
C PRO A 32 9.90 0.46 16.12
N THR A 33 9.85 1.14 14.98
CA THR A 33 10.10 2.56 14.84
C THR A 33 8.82 3.38 14.67
N PHE A 34 7.64 2.75 14.72
CA PHE A 34 6.36 3.47 14.63
C PHE A 34 6.16 4.48 15.77
N GLN A 35 6.89 4.32 16.87
CA GLN A 35 6.84 5.18 18.06
C GLN A 35 8.12 6.02 18.28
N ASP A 36 9.14 5.87 17.44
CA ASP A 36 10.44 6.52 17.62
C ASP A 36 10.88 7.27 16.35
N SER A 37 11.29 8.53 16.53
CA SER A 37 11.83 9.42 15.51
C SER A 37 13.18 8.98 14.90
N SER A 38 13.74 7.84 15.33
CA SER A 38 15.01 7.27 14.84
C SER A 38 14.92 6.56 13.48
N PHE A 39 13.76 6.59 12.83
CA PHE A 39 13.53 5.93 11.54
C PHE A 39 14.24 6.63 10.37
N THR A 40 15.18 5.94 9.70
CA THR A 40 15.88 6.43 8.51
C THR A 40 15.99 5.36 7.43
N TYR A 41 16.15 5.76 6.17
CA TYR A 41 16.35 4.83 5.05
C TYR A 41 17.62 3.99 5.21
N GLU A 42 18.66 4.54 5.84
CA GLU A 42 19.92 3.84 6.08
C GLU A 42 19.75 2.69 7.09
N ASN A 43 18.91 2.88 8.12
CA ASN A 43 18.60 1.82 9.07
C ASN A 43 17.80 0.70 8.39
N MET A 44 16.81 1.05 7.56
CA MET A 44 16.04 0.07 6.78
C MET A 44 16.94 -0.75 5.87
N GLU A 45 17.81 -0.08 5.11
CA GLU A 45 18.73 -0.72 4.17
C GLU A 45 19.64 -1.74 4.87
N LYS A 46 20.12 -1.41 6.08
CA LYS A 46 20.92 -2.31 6.90
C LYS A 46 20.14 -3.54 7.39
N ASP A 47 18.90 -3.35 7.81
CA ASP A 47 18.04 -4.43 8.31
C ASP A 47 17.54 -5.34 7.17
N GLY A 48 17.45 -4.80 5.97
CA GLY A 48 17.01 -5.50 4.76
C GLY A 48 15.49 -5.62 4.67
N SER A 49 15.02 -6.08 3.50
CA SER A 49 13.58 -6.29 3.28
C SER A 49 13.03 -7.35 4.23
N ALA A 50 11.78 -7.20 4.66
CA ALA A 50 11.10 -8.16 5.50
C ALA A 50 11.04 -9.54 4.80
N MET A 51 11.47 -10.58 5.52
CA MET A 51 11.46 -11.97 5.06
C MET A 51 10.21 -12.73 5.49
N GLU A 52 9.57 -12.28 6.57
CA GLU A 52 8.32 -12.80 7.10
C GLU A 52 7.44 -11.65 7.58
N PHE A 53 6.13 -11.91 7.65
CA PHE A 53 5.14 -10.92 8.05
C PHE A 53 4.39 -11.39 9.28
N ARG A 54 4.18 -10.48 10.23
CA ARG A 54 3.59 -10.80 11.53
C ARG A 54 2.32 -10.01 11.75
N VAL A 55 1.35 -10.61 12.45
CA VAL A 55 0.16 -9.96 12.94
C VAL A 55 0.55 -8.77 13.83
N SER A 56 -0.13 -7.65 13.63
CA SER A 56 0.16 -6.32 14.16
C SER A 56 1.48 -5.70 13.67
N GLY A 57 2.14 -6.31 12.67
CA GLY A 57 3.31 -5.73 12.03
C GLY A 57 2.94 -4.60 11.07
N HIS A 58 3.78 -3.57 11.03
CA HIS A 58 3.69 -2.42 10.15
C HIS A 58 4.86 -2.44 9.17
N TYR A 59 4.54 -2.33 7.89
CA TYR A 59 5.52 -2.42 6.82
C TYR A 59 5.41 -1.24 5.88
N MET A 60 6.55 -0.75 5.41
CA MET A 60 6.62 0.34 4.42
C MET A 60 6.94 -0.23 3.05
N PHE A 61 6.18 0.22 2.04
CA PHE A 61 6.49 -0.06 0.65
C PHE A 61 7.70 0.76 0.21
N THR A 62 8.66 0.10 -0.42
CA THR A 62 9.82 0.75 -1.03
C THR A 62 10.12 0.14 -2.39
N PRO A 63 10.68 0.89 -3.35
CA PRO A 63 11.23 0.30 -4.56
C PRO A 63 12.43 -0.58 -4.21
N ILE A 64 12.65 -1.64 -5.00
CA ILE A 64 13.87 -2.45 -4.91
C ILE A 64 15.01 -1.64 -5.54
N PRO A 65 16.10 -1.32 -4.82
CA PRO A 65 17.20 -0.55 -5.38
C PRO A 65 17.91 -1.30 -6.50
N GLU A 66 18.34 -0.58 -7.53
CA GLU A 66 19.23 -1.12 -8.55
C GLU A 66 20.63 -1.38 -7.97
N SER A 67 21.46 -2.14 -8.69
CA SER A 67 22.82 -2.45 -8.23
C SER A 67 23.64 -1.17 -8.02
N GLY A 68 24.12 -0.96 -6.80
CA GLY A 68 24.90 0.22 -6.42
C GLY A 68 24.06 1.45 -6.06
N GLN A 69 22.73 1.37 -6.14
CA GLN A 69 21.81 2.42 -5.71
C GLN A 69 21.44 2.23 -4.24
N SER A 70 21.43 3.31 -3.46
CA SER A 70 20.92 3.28 -2.09
C SER A 70 19.40 3.26 -2.06
N LEU A 71 18.81 2.75 -0.97
CA LEU A 71 17.36 2.78 -0.77
C LEU A 71 16.77 4.20 -0.85
N ARG A 72 17.48 5.19 -0.32
CA ARG A 72 17.07 6.60 -0.37
C ARG A 72 17.01 7.12 -1.81
N GLU A 73 18.00 6.80 -2.63
CA GLU A 73 18.03 7.19 -4.05
C GLU A 73 16.92 6.51 -4.83
N ALA A 74 16.71 5.20 -4.60
CA ALA A 74 15.63 4.46 -5.22
C ALA A 74 14.27 5.08 -4.90
N TYR A 75 14.03 5.43 -3.63
CA TYR A 75 12.79 6.09 -3.22
C TYR A 75 12.64 7.49 -3.84
N ALA A 76 13.71 8.27 -3.96
CA ALA A 76 13.67 9.61 -4.56
C ALA A 76 13.25 9.58 -6.05
N VAL A 77 13.68 8.56 -6.80
CA VAL A 77 13.31 8.38 -8.22
C VAL A 77 11.80 8.15 -8.41
N THR A 78 11.11 7.64 -7.40
CA THR A 78 9.65 7.44 -7.48
C THR A 78 8.89 8.77 -7.60
N MET A 79 9.44 9.89 -7.13
CA MET A 79 8.78 11.20 -7.15
C MET A 79 7.35 11.18 -6.56
N GLY A 80 7.09 10.32 -5.56
CA GLY A 80 5.77 10.17 -4.95
C GLY A 80 4.83 9.19 -5.66
N VAL A 81 5.30 8.53 -6.72
CA VAL A 81 4.68 7.33 -7.29
C VAL A 81 4.80 6.18 -6.29
N GLY A 82 3.75 5.38 -6.21
CA GLY A 82 3.80 4.19 -5.38
C GLY A 82 2.83 3.10 -5.85
N PRO A 83 2.81 1.99 -5.10
CA PRO A 83 1.88 0.91 -5.36
C PRO A 83 0.45 1.35 -5.11
N VAL A 84 -0.46 0.88 -5.96
CA VAL A 84 -1.91 1.10 -5.83
C VAL A 84 -2.65 -0.23 -5.95
N LEU A 85 -3.88 -0.23 -5.45
CA LEU A 85 -4.91 -1.16 -5.90
C LEU A 85 -5.81 -0.38 -6.85
N TYR A 86 -5.73 -0.70 -8.14
CA TYR A 86 -6.54 -0.04 -9.17
C TYR A 86 -7.85 -0.79 -9.38
N ILE A 87 -8.96 -0.07 -9.26
CA ILE A 87 -10.32 -0.59 -9.41
C ILE A 87 -10.95 0.10 -10.62
N GLU A 88 -11.02 -0.62 -11.74
CA GLU A 88 -11.57 -0.11 -13.01
C GLU A 88 -13.05 0.32 -12.89
N ASN A 89 -13.82 -0.38 -12.05
CA ASN A 89 -15.25 -0.10 -11.84
C ASN A 89 -15.59 0.02 -10.35
N PRO A 90 -15.62 1.24 -9.78
CA PRO A 90 -15.92 1.45 -8.37
C PRO A 90 -17.39 1.14 -8.02
N ASN A 91 -18.26 0.77 -8.96
CA ASN A 91 -19.61 0.29 -8.65
C ASN A 91 -19.68 -1.25 -8.49
N GLU A 92 -18.62 -1.99 -8.82
CA GLU A 92 -18.47 -3.42 -8.47
C GLU A 92 -17.98 -3.61 -7.03
N THR A 93 -17.78 -2.51 -6.34
CA THR A 93 -17.07 -2.38 -5.08
C THR A 93 -17.90 -2.90 -3.88
N GLU A 94 -19.23 -2.94 -4.00
CA GLU A 94 -20.12 -3.64 -3.04
C GLU A 94 -19.95 -5.17 -3.05
N ARG A 95 -19.27 -5.75 -4.05
CA ARG A 95 -19.01 -7.20 -4.15
C ARG A 95 -17.60 -7.63 -3.79
N TRP A 96 -16.75 -6.71 -3.32
CA TRP A 96 -15.45 -7.09 -2.80
C TRP A 96 -15.64 -7.79 -1.46
N LEU A 97 -15.68 -9.12 -1.51
CA LEU A 97 -15.79 -10.11 -0.44
C LEU A 97 -15.17 -9.66 0.91
N GLY A 98 -15.85 -8.79 1.65
CA GLY A 98 -15.40 -8.27 2.95
C GLY A 98 -14.29 -7.22 2.91
N VAL A 99 -14.01 -6.57 1.77
CA VAL A 99 -13.03 -5.46 1.70
C VAL A 99 -13.71 -4.15 2.09
N GLU A 100 -13.09 -3.42 3.01
CA GLU A 100 -13.52 -2.09 3.42
C GLU A 100 -12.64 -1.04 2.74
N LEU A 101 -13.27 -0.10 2.03
CA LEU A 101 -12.58 0.97 1.32
C LEU A 101 -12.99 2.32 1.90
N TYR A 102 -12.00 3.12 2.23
CA TYR A 102 -12.17 4.54 2.50
C TYR A 102 -11.26 5.28 1.53
N MET A 103 -11.81 5.65 0.38
CA MET A 103 -11.07 6.27 -0.71
C MET A 103 -11.76 7.56 -1.15
N THR A 104 -10.97 8.61 -1.32
CA THR A 104 -11.40 9.89 -1.89
C THR A 104 -11.33 9.91 -3.42
N HIS A 105 -10.68 8.91 -4.03
CA HIS A 105 -10.41 8.79 -5.46
C HIS A 105 -10.54 7.34 -5.96
N THR A 106 -10.61 7.12 -7.28
CA THR A 106 -10.68 5.78 -7.91
C THR A 106 -9.37 5.00 -7.84
N PHE A 107 -8.28 5.64 -7.42
CA PHE A 107 -6.96 5.06 -7.18
C PHE A 107 -6.36 5.77 -5.97
N ALA A 108 -5.65 5.02 -5.12
CA ALA A 108 -4.95 5.56 -3.95
C ALA A 108 -3.53 5.00 -3.91
N VAL A 109 -2.55 5.88 -3.71
CA VAL A 109 -1.14 5.50 -3.56
C VAL A 109 -0.89 5.07 -2.13
N PHE A 110 -0.48 3.82 -1.94
CA PHE A 110 -0.24 3.25 -0.62
C PHE A 110 1.24 3.33 -0.27
N SER A 111 1.53 3.80 0.94
CA SER A 111 2.90 3.84 1.47
C SER A 111 3.15 2.76 2.52
N ARG A 112 2.08 2.25 3.14
CA ARG A 112 2.18 1.30 4.25
C ARG A 112 1.20 0.15 4.10
N MET A 113 1.64 -1.01 4.60
CA MET A 113 0.87 -2.22 4.76
C MET A 113 0.93 -2.66 6.23
N MET A 114 -0.21 -2.85 6.86
CA MET A 114 -0.33 -3.41 8.21
C MET A 114 -0.98 -4.78 8.14
N PHE A 115 -0.38 -5.76 8.78
CA PHE A 115 -0.97 -7.10 8.91
C PHE A 115 -1.82 -7.15 10.17
N ALA A 116 -3.08 -6.73 10.08
CA ALA A 116 -4.03 -6.73 11.20
C ALA A 116 -4.45 -8.15 11.60
N THR A 117 -5.16 -8.29 12.72
CA THR A 117 -5.67 -9.59 13.18
C THR A 117 -6.61 -10.27 12.18
N ARG A 118 -7.38 -9.49 11.39
CA ARG A 118 -8.40 -10.03 10.49
C ARG A 118 -8.02 -9.96 9.01
N GLY A 119 -6.91 -9.31 8.67
CA GLY A 119 -6.56 -9.07 7.29
C GLY A 119 -5.40 -8.10 7.15
N VAL A 120 -5.25 -7.55 5.95
CA VAL A 120 -4.24 -6.56 5.61
C VAL A 120 -4.90 -5.20 5.48
N VAL A 121 -4.29 -4.16 6.04
CA VAL A 121 -4.70 -2.77 5.85
C VAL A 121 -3.62 -2.05 5.06
N LEU A 122 -3.99 -1.46 3.93
CA LEU A 122 -3.16 -0.54 3.18
C LEU A 122 -3.54 0.89 3.53
N SER A 123 -2.56 1.78 3.63
CA SER A 123 -2.81 3.19 3.90
C SER A 123 -1.94 4.10 3.05
N SER A 124 -2.55 5.17 2.57
CA SER A 124 -1.88 6.26 1.90
C SER A 124 -1.04 7.09 2.88
N PRO A 125 0.00 7.78 2.39
CA PRO A 125 0.75 8.72 3.22
C PRO A 125 -0.19 9.74 3.85
N ARG A 126 0.03 10.07 5.13
CA ARG A 126 -0.61 11.24 5.74
C ARG A 126 0.09 12.49 5.24
N ILE A 127 -0.62 13.32 4.48
CA ILE A 127 -0.12 14.60 3.98
C ILE A 127 -0.39 15.72 5.02
N ASN A 128 -1.47 15.59 5.79
CA ASN A 128 -1.83 16.47 6.90
C ASN A 128 -2.45 15.62 8.04
N GLU A 129 -2.25 16.03 9.30
CA GLU A 129 -2.85 15.40 10.48
C GLU A 129 -4.39 15.49 10.48
N ASP A 130 -4.96 16.54 9.87
CA ASP A 130 -6.41 16.77 9.84
C ASP A 130 -7.14 15.94 8.77
N ILE A 131 -6.41 15.30 7.85
CA ILE A 131 -6.99 14.53 6.75
C ILE A 131 -6.85 13.04 7.05
N ILE A 132 -7.98 12.34 7.11
CA ILE A 132 -7.99 10.88 7.17
C ILE A 132 -7.41 10.37 5.84
N PRO A 133 -6.28 9.64 5.85
CA PRO A 133 -5.69 9.13 4.62
C PRO A 133 -6.59 8.07 4.00
N ASP A 134 -6.50 7.91 2.67
CA ASP A 134 -7.14 6.78 2.02
C ASP A 134 -6.59 5.46 2.59
N TRP A 135 -7.48 4.49 2.81
CA TRP A 135 -7.10 3.17 3.28
C TRP A 135 -8.02 2.08 2.77
N VAL A 136 -7.48 0.87 2.73
CA VAL A 136 -8.15 -0.33 2.26
C VAL A 136 -7.87 -1.47 3.23
N ALA A 137 -8.90 -2.07 3.82
CA ALA A 137 -8.77 -3.28 4.62
C ALA A 137 -9.30 -4.50 3.86
N MET A 138 -8.47 -5.53 3.72
CA MET A 138 -8.78 -6.75 2.99
C MET A 138 -8.65 -7.97 3.91
N PRO A 139 -9.66 -8.83 3.99
CA PRO A 139 -9.58 -10.09 4.73
C PRO A 139 -8.49 -11.03 4.20
N TYR A 140 -7.92 -11.86 5.08
CA TYR A 140 -6.84 -12.79 4.70
C TYR A 140 -7.23 -13.87 3.68
N ASP A 141 -8.51 -14.23 3.61
CA ASP A 141 -9.01 -15.24 2.68
C ASP A 141 -9.04 -14.75 1.22
N THR A 142 -9.04 -13.43 1.00
CA THR A 142 -9.15 -12.82 -0.34
C THR A 142 -7.95 -11.96 -0.72
N VAL A 143 -7.10 -11.57 0.24
CA VAL A 143 -6.02 -10.60 0.01
C VAL A 143 -5.07 -10.96 -1.13
N VAL A 144 -4.69 -12.23 -1.28
CA VAL A 144 -3.77 -12.65 -2.36
C VAL A 144 -4.42 -12.46 -3.73
N GLU A 145 -5.67 -12.90 -3.88
CA GLU A 145 -6.43 -12.74 -5.12
C GLU A 145 -6.62 -11.27 -5.46
N THR A 146 -6.96 -10.44 -4.46
CA THR A 146 -7.10 -8.99 -4.62
C THR A 146 -5.80 -8.36 -5.13
N PHE A 147 -4.65 -8.72 -4.55
CA PHE A 147 -3.36 -8.22 -5.02
C PHE A 147 -3.06 -8.67 -6.45
N GLN A 148 -3.24 -9.94 -6.78
CA GLN A 148 -2.99 -10.45 -8.14
C GLN A 148 -3.82 -9.71 -9.20
N ARG A 149 -5.09 -9.43 -8.89
CA ARG A 149 -6.01 -8.79 -9.84
C ARG A 149 -5.80 -7.29 -9.94
N HIS A 150 -5.56 -6.60 -8.82
CA HIS A 150 -5.70 -5.14 -8.74
C HIS A 150 -4.42 -4.40 -8.39
N PHE A 151 -3.39 -5.07 -7.88
CA PHE A 151 -2.14 -4.40 -7.53
C PHE A 151 -1.40 -3.94 -8.79
N ARG A 152 -1.07 -2.66 -8.84
CA ARG A 152 -0.39 -2.00 -9.97
C ARG A 152 0.59 -0.96 -9.45
N ILE A 153 1.53 -0.57 -10.30
CA ILE A 153 2.35 0.65 -10.12
C ILE A 153 1.81 1.71 -11.07
N VAL A 154 1.53 2.90 -10.54
CA VAL A 154 0.99 4.02 -11.33
C VAL A 154 2.13 4.92 -11.73
N SER A 155 2.33 5.25 -13.00
CA SER A 155 3.37 6.23 -13.34
C SER A 155 3.00 7.62 -12.80
N GLN A 156 3.98 8.52 -12.69
CA GLN A 156 3.68 9.91 -12.30
C GLN A 156 2.70 10.56 -13.29
N VAL A 157 2.78 10.18 -14.56
CA VAL A 157 1.89 10.65 -15.63
C VAL A 157 0.47 10.16 -15.38
N ASP A 158 0.30 8.88 -15.06
CA ASP A 158 -1.02 8.30 -14.75
C ASP A 158 -1.62 8.94 -13.49
N PHE A 159 -0.82 9.13 -12.44
CA PHE A 159 -1.27 9.79 -11.21
C PHE A 159 -1.70 11.23 -11.48
N THR A 160 -0.89 11.99 -12.23
CA THR A 160 -1.18 13.40 -12.54
C THR A 160 -2.39 13.54 -13.45
N ALA A 161 -2.48 12.72 -14.51
CA ALA A 161 -3.60 12.72 -15.44
C ALA A 161 -4.91 12.39 -14.71
N GLU A 162 -4.88 11.41 -13.82
CA GLU A 162 -6.08 10.98 -13.10
C GLU A 162 -6.49 11.96 -11.98
N VAL A 163 -5.54 12.57 -11.26
CA VAL A 163 -5.83 13.68 -10.31
C VAL A 163 -6.45 14.86 -11.06
N LEU A 164 -5.90 15.22 -12.23
CA LEU A 164 -6.46 16.27 -13.09
C LEU A 164 -7.88 15.93 -13.54
N MET A 165 -8.13 14.71 -14.00
CA MET A 165 -9.45 14.26 -14.47
C MET A 165 -10.49 14.20 -13.33
N SER A 166 -10.09 13.76 -12.14
CA SER A 166 -10.92 13.75 -10.93
C SER A 166 -11.34 15.18 -10.51
N ASN A 167 -10.40 16.12 -10.53
CA ASN A 167 -10.66 17.53 -10.23
C ASN A 167 -11.59 18.18 -11.28
N MET A 168 -11.40 17.86 -12.56
CA MET A 168 -12.27 18.36 -13.63
C MET A 168 -13.70 17.81 -13.53
N ARG A 169 -13.89 16.53 -13.19
CA ARG A 169 -15.23 15.94 -12.97
C ARG A 169 -15.94 16.60 -11.79
N SER A 170 -15.25 16.74 -10.66
CA SER A 170 -15.78 17.43 -9.47
C SER A 170 -16.19 18.88 -9.78
N ALA A 171 -15.38 19.60 -10.57
CA ALA A 171 -15.70 20.97 -10.99
C ALA A 171 -16.92 21.04 -11.91
N LEU A 172 -17.13 20.04 -12.78
CA LEU A 172 -18.28 19.98 -13.67
C LEU A 172 -19.57 19.61 -12.94
N GLU A 173 -19.50 18.76 -11.92
CA GLU A 173 -20.63 18.37 -11.07
C GLU A 173 -21.07 19.52 -10.16
N ASN A 174 -20.13 20.28 -9.60
CA ASN A 174 -20.43 21.46 -8.78
C ASN A 174 -21.04 22.62 -9.57
N ASN A 175 -20.84 22.69 -10.89
CA ASN A 175 -21.45 23.70 -11.76
C ASN A 175 -22.84 23.31 -12.28
N ARG A 176 -23.32 22.09 -11.96
CA ARG A 176 -24.65 21.59 -12.34
C ARG A 176 -25.68 21.70 -11.22
N ASN A 177 -25.25 22.05 -10.01
CA ASN A 177 -26.09 22.33 -8.83
C ASN A 177 -26.13 23.84 -8.55
#